data_AF-A0A4V1UM98-F1
#
_entry.id   AF-A0A4V1UM98-F1
#
_cell.length_a   1.000
_cell.length_b   1.000
_cell.length_c   1.000
_cell.angle_alpha   90.00
_cell.angle_beta   90.00
_cell.angle_gamma   90.00
#
_symmetry.space_group_name_H-M   'P 1'
#
loop_
_entity.id
_entity.type
_entity.pdbx_description
1 polymer ?
#
loop_
_entity_poly.entity_id
_entity_poly.type
_entity_poly.pdbx_seq_one_letter_code
_entity_poly.pdbx_strand_id
1 'polypeptide(L)'
;MLISEKTKISTLIKANPAAIDAIASINPHFDKLRNPVLRKILASRVTIADAARIGKTSVDVFFDKLSEIGFETEQQTTPAMNSTATLEVTTPDFLQNMAPDKLIELDVREDILSGND
;
A
#
# COMPACT_ATOMS: atom_id res chain seq x y z
N MET A 1 15.98 -4.31 -9.53
CA MET A 1 16.32 -4.60 -8.11
C MET A 1 15.00 -4.80 -7.38
N LEU A 2 14.88 -5.89 -6.62
CA LEU A 2 13.69 -6.17 -5.83
C LEU A 2 13.66 -5.27 -4.59
N ILE A 3 12.56 -4.55 -4.38
CA ILE A 3 12.38 -3.61 -3.27
C ILE A 3 11.13 -3.98 -2.45
N SER A 4 11.21 -3.72 -1.14
CA SER A 4 10.16 -3.95 -0.15
C SER A 4 10.08 -2.74 0.79
N GLU A 5 9.05 -2.66 1.63
CA GLU A 5 8.82 -1.53 2.53
C GLU A 5 10.01 -1.27 3.49
N LYS A 6 10.71 -2.35 3.84
CA LYS A 6 11.87 -2.33 4.75
C LYS A 6 13.18 -1.95 4.04
N THR A 7 13.16 -1.80 2.71
CA THR A 7 14.34 -1.41 1.94
C THR A 7 14.78 0.00 2.34
N LYS A 8 16.09 0.19 2.53
CA LYS A 8 16.64 1.50 2.90
C LYS A 8 16.70 2.42 1.70
N ILE A 9 16.49 3.72 1.92
CA ILE A 9 16.58 4.73 0.87
C ILE A 9 18.00 4.84 0.31
N SER A 10 19.02 4.67 1.16
CA SER A 10 20.42 4.67 0.72
C SER A 10 20.74 3.57 -0.29
N THR A 11 20.10 2.40 -0.19
CA THR A 11 20.24 1.32 -1.18
C THR A 11 19.59 1.67 -2.51
N LEU A 12 18.40 2.28 -2.49
CA LEU A 12 17.70 2.74 -3.70
C LEU A 12 18.54 3.76 -4.47
N ILE A 13 19.08 4.75 -3.76
CA ILE A 13 19.90 5.82 -4.36
C ILE A 13 21.21 5.26 -4.93
N LYS A 14 21.81 4.26 -4.29
CA LYS A 14 23.02 3.59 -4.80
C LYS A 14 22.75 2.79 -6.07
N ALA A 15 21.57 2.16 -6.15
CA ALA A 15 21.17 1.39 -7.31
C ALA A 15 20.83 2.30 -8.51
N ASN A 16 20.11 3.39 -8.26
CA ASN A 16 19.83 4.39 -9.28
C ASN A 16 19.79 5.81 -8.67
N PRO A 17 20.69 6.73 -9.09
CA PRO A 17 20.67 8.12 -8.64
C PRO A 17 19.36 8.86 -8.95
N ALA A 18 18.64 8.47 -10.01
CA ALA A 18 17.35 9.07 -10.37
C ALA A 18 16.25 8.83 -9.31
N ALA A 19 16.44 7.86 -8.40
CA ALA A 19 15.54 7.65 -7.28
C ALA A 19 15.43 8.88 -6.35
N ILE A 20 16.46 9.73 -6.31
CA ILE A 20 16.44 10.96 -5.50
C ILE A 20 15.32 11.88 -5.98
N ASP A 21 15.24 12.12 -7.29
CA ASP A 21 14.28 13.07 -7.86
C ASP A 21 12.87 12.51 -7.86
N ALA A 22 12.69 11.21 -8.07
CA ALA A 22 11.38 10.57 -7.94
C ALA A 22 10.85 10.64 -6.51
N ILE A 23 11.67 10.35 -5.50
CA ILE A 23 11.24 10.46 -4.09
C ILE A 23 10.97 11.94 -3.72
N ALA A 24 11.81 12.87 -4.18
CA ALA A 24 11.59 14.30 -3.98
C ALA A 24 10.29 14.80 -4.63
N SER A 25 9.85 14.18 -5.73
CA SER A 25 8.60 14.53 -6.42
C SER A 25 7.34 14.09 -5.68
N ILE A 26 7.43 13.15 -4.72
CA ILE A 26 6.26 12.64 -3.99
C ILE A 26 5.76 13.66 -2.97
N ASN A 27 6.67 14.27 -2.19
CA ASN A 27 6.31 15.20 -1.14
C ASN A 27 7.44 16.23 -0.91
N PRO A 28 7.13 17.52 -0.70
CA PRO A 28 8.11 18.57 -0.39
C PRO A 28 9.05 18.26 0.79
N HIS A 29 8.65 17.42 1.75
CA HIS A 29 9.52 16.98 2.84
C HIS A 29 10.79 16.26 2.36
N PHE A 30 10.74 15.65 1.17
CA PHE A 30 11.85 14.91 0.58
C PHE A 30 12.79 15.78 -0.26
N ASP A 31 12.50 17.06 -0.49
CA ASP A 31 13.41 17.97 -1.22
C ASP A 31 14.80 18.05 -0.58
N LYS A 32 14.87 17.83 0.74
CA LYS A 32 16.12 17.77 1.50
C LYS A 32 17.07 16.65 1.03
N LEU A 33 16.57 15.59 0.37
CA LEU A 33 17.38 14.52 -0.22
C LEU A 33 18.21 14.98 -1.43
N ARG A 34 17.87 16.11 -2.06
CA ARG A 34 18.70 16.68 -3.13
C ARG A 34 20.04 17.19 -2.60
N ASN A 35 20.10 17.63 -1.34
CA ASN A 35 21.33 18.09 -0.72
C ASN A 35 22.25 16.88 -0.40
N PRO A 36 23.48 16.81 -0.95
CA PRO A 36 24.39 15.67 -0.75
C PRO A 36 24.71 15.34 0.71
N VAL A 37 24.81 16.35 1.58
CA VAL A 37 25.13 16.15 3.00
C VAL A 37 23.94 15.52 3.73
N LEU A 38 22.75 16.11 3.57
CA LEU A 38 21.53 15.60 4.20
C LEU A 38 21.17 14.22 3.66
N ARG A 39 21.37 13.99 2.36
CA ARG A 39 21.18 12.69 1.73
C ARG A 39 21.96 11.58 2.43
N LYS A 40 23.25 11.81 2.71
CA LYS A 40 24.11 10.81 3.34
C LYS A 40 23.63 10.44 4.75
N ILE A 41 23.11 11.41 5.49
CA ILE A 41 22.64 11.23 6.87
C ILE A 41 21.27 10.56 6.90
N LEU A 42 20.30 11.11 6.16
CA LEU A 42 18.90 10.68 6.18
C LEU A 42 18.70 9.34 5.47
N ALA A 43 19.22 9.19 4.25
CA ALA A 43 18.98 8.00 3.45
C ALA A 43 19.59 6.72 4.07
N SER A 44 20.63 6.86 4.90
CA SER A 44 21.29 5.73 5.56
C SER A 44 20.41 5.09 6.66
N ARG A 45 19.53 5.89 7.29
CA ARG A 45 18.73 5.47 8.45
C ARG A 45 17.25 5.27 8.18
N VAL A 46 16.74 5.76 7.06
CA VAL A 46 15.31 5.75 6.74
C VAL A 46 14.99 4.65 5.74
N THR A 47 13.90 3.91 6.00
CA THR A 47 13.29 2.91 5.10
C THR A 47 12.16 3.53 4.27
N ILE A 48 11.64 2.83 3.26
CA ILE A 48 10.48 3.29 2.49
C ILE A 48 9.26 3.45 3.42
N ALA A 49 9.01 2.49 4.32
CA ALA A 49 7.95 2.57 5.31
C ALA A 49 8.07 3.79 6.23
N ASP A 50 9.29 4.10 6.69
CA ASP A 50 9.52 5.26 7.54
C ASP A 50 9.35 6.57 6.78
N ALA A 51 9.81 6.64 5.52
CA ALA A 51 9.56 7.80 4.68
C ALA A 51 8.07 8.00 4.41
N ALA A 52 7.31 6.95 4.12
CA ALA A 52 5.86 7.01 3.98
C ALA A 52 5.19 7.61 5.23
N ARG A 53 5.60 7.16 6.42
CA ARG A 53 5.13 7.70 7.71
C ARG A 53 5.49 9.19 7.90
N ILE A 54 6.72 9.59 7.56
CA ILE A 54 7.20 10.97 7.69
C ILE A 54 6.52 11.89 6.68
N GLY A 55 6.32 11.43 5.45
CA GLY A 55 5.69 12.16 4.35
C GLY A 55 4.16 12.09 4.36
N LYS A 56 3.55 11.45 5.38
CA LYS A 56 2.10 11.20 5.47
C LYS A 56 1.51 10.69 4.14
N THR A 57 2.21 9.78 3.49
CA THR A 57 1.90 9.23 2.17
C THR A 57 1.89 7.71 2.27
N SER A 58 1.14 7.02 1.41
CA SER A 58 1.14 5.55 1.37
C SER A 58 2.44 5.00 0.79
N VAL A 59 2.81 3.79 1.19
CA VAL A 59 4.00 3.10 0.65
C VAL A 59 3.81 2.81 -0.85
N ASP A 60 2.57 2.58 -1.29
CA ASP A 60 2.20 2.32 -2.68
C ASP A 60 2.65 3.45 -3.62
N VAL A 61 2.50 4.71 -3.21
CA VAL A 61 2.93 5.86 -4.04
C VAL A 61 4.45 5.85 -4.27
N PHE A 62 5.22 5.35 -3.30
CA PHE A 62 6.66 5.17 -3.50
C PHE A 62 6.94 4.04 -4.48
N PHE A 63 6.21 2.93 -4.36
CA PHE A 63 6.34 1.80 -5.26
C PHE A 63 6.01 2.17 -6.70
N ASP A 64 4.91 2.89 -6.93
CA ASP A 64 4.52 3.38 -8.25
C ASP A 64 5.64 4.25 -8.85
N LYS A 65 6.14 5.23 -8.10
CA LYS A 65 7.22 6.11 -8.57
C LYS A 65 8.57 5.43 -8.76
N LEU A 66 8.89 4.44 -7.95
CA LEU A 66 10.12 3.66 -8.13
C LEU A 66 9.99 2.67 -9.29
N SER A 67 8.79 2.17 -9.58
CA SER A 67 8.54 1.28 -10.72
C SER A 67 8.77 1.99 -12.06
N GLU A 68 8.40 3.27 -12.19
CA GLU A 68 8.67 4.12 -13.36
C GLU A 68 10.17 4.18 -13.72
N ILE A 69 11.05 3.95 -12.74
CA ILE A 69 12.51 4.04 -12.89
C ILE A 69 13.16 2.64 -13.07
N GLY A 70 12.36 1.57 -13.05
CA GLY A 70 12.82 0.19 -13.23
C GLY A 70 13.15 -0.55 -11.93
N PHE A 71 12.59 -0.12 -10.80
CA PHE A 71 12.58 -0.95 -9.59
C PHE A 71 11.41 -1.95 -9.65
N GLU A 72 11.68 -3.18 -9.25
CA GLU A 72 10.65 -4.22 -9.17
C GLU A 72 10.25 -4.36 -7.72
N THR A 73 8.96 -4.28 -7.44
CA THR A 73 8.43 -4.39 -6.08
C THR A 73 8.04 -5.81 -5.84
N GLU A 74 8.48 -6.38 -4.72
CA GLU A 74 7.90 -7.62 -4.21
C GLU A 74 6.51 -7.26 -3.67
N GLN A 75 5.55 -7.05 -4.58
CA GLN A 75 4.16 -6.93 -4.22
C GLN A 75 3.78 -8.25 -3.55
N GLN A 76 3.81 -8.29 -2.22
CA GLN A 76 2.72 -8.98 -1.56
C GLN A 76 1.48 -8.22 -2.00
N THR A 77 0.71 -8.88 -2.84
CA THR A 77 -0.52 -8.39 -3.44
C THR A 77 -1.49 -7.98 -2.34
N THR A 78 -1.37 -6.75 -1.83
CA THR A 78 -2.50 -6.04 -1.23
C THR A 78 -3.03 -5.14 -2.32
N PRO A 79 -4.22 -5.44 -2.88
CA PRO A 79 -4.79 -4.65 -3.95
C PRO A 79 -4.91 -3.20 -3.51
N ALA A 80 -4.43 -2.31 -4.38
CA ALA A 80 -4.62 -0.87 -4.27
C ALA A 80 -6.08 -0.56 -3.94
N MET A 81 -6.26 0.07 -2.79
CA MET A 81 -7.54 0.51 -2.25
C MET A 81 -7.98 1.78 -2.98
N ASN A 82 -8.39 1.62 -4.24
CA ASN A 82 -9.08 2.65 -5.04
C ASN A 82 -10.23 1.98 -5.79
N SER A 83 -11.37 1.78 -5.11
CA SER A 83 -12.75 1.94 -5.61
C SER A 83 -13.71 1.11 -4.75
N THR A 84 -14.72 1.80 -4.23
CA THR A 84 -16.03 1.27 -3.81
C THR A 84 -16.04 0.16 -2.75
N ALA A 85 -16.70 0.45 -1.64
CA ALA A 85 -16.99 -0.48 -0.54
C ALA A 85 -17.33 -1.89 -1.05
N THR A 86 -16.43 -2.84 -0.81
CA THR A 86 -16.78 -4.25 -0.74
C THR A 86 -16.15 -4.74 0.55
N LEU A 87 -16.97 -4.86 1.59
CA LEU A 87 -16.59 -5.64 2.76
C LEU A 87 -16.30 -7.04 2.20
N GLU A 88 -15.04 -7.48 2.27
CA GLU A 88 -14.69 -8.88 2.16
C GLU A 88 -15.35 -9.56 3.36
N VAL A 89 -16.65 -9.88 3.22
CA VAL A 89 -17.34 -10.81 4.08
C VAL A 89 -16.67 -12.14 3.76
N THR A 90 -15.60 -12.44 4.48
CA THR A 90 -14.96 -13.76 4.42
C THR A 90 -16.03 -14.74 4.88
N THR A 91 -16.73 -15.34 3.92
CA THR A 91 -17.70 -16.39 4.20
C THR A 91 -16.97 -17.49 4.96
N PRO A 92 -17.37 -17.79 6.21
CA PRO A 92 -16.71 -18.81 7.02
C PRO A 92 -16.60 -20.14 6.27
N ASP A 93 -15.53 -20.90 6.52
CA ASP A 93 -15.24 -22.16 5.82
C ASP A 93 -16.41 -23.17 5.86
N PHE A 94 -17.21 -23.15 6.93
CA PHE A 94 -18.37 -24.04 7.06
C PHE A 94 -19.49 -23.72 6.05
N LEU A 95 -19.62 -22.47 5.59
CA LEU A 95 -20.59 -22.09 4.57
C LEU A 95 -20.11 -22.43 3.16
N GLN A 96 -18.80 -22.40 2.91
CA GLN A 96 -18.23 -22.72 1.59
C GLN A 96 -18.42 -24.20 1.22
N ASN A 97 -18.44 -25.08 2.21
CA ASN A 97 -18.60 -26.52 2.01
C ASN A 97 -20.06 -27.00 2.14
N MET A 98 -21.01 -26.07 2.30
CA MET A 98 -22.41 -26.40 2.51
C MET A 98 -23.13 -26.64 1.18
N ALA A 99 -23.94 -27.69 1.13
CA ALA A 99 -24.71 -28.03 -0.06
C ALA A 99 -25.82 -26.96 -0.30
N PRO A 100 -26.08 -26.57 -1.57
CA PRO A 100 -26.96 -25.44 -1.90
C PRO A 100 -28.42 -25.66 -1.49
N ASP A 101 -28.86 -26.92 -1.39
CA ASP A 101 -30.18 -27.34 -0.91
C ASP A 101 -30.41 -27.04 0.58
N LYS A 102 -29.35 -26.74 1.33
CA LYS A 102 -29.41 -26.37 2.74
C LYS A 102 -29.26 -24.87 2.99
N LEU A 103 -29.12 -24.08 1.92
CA LEU A 103 -29.02 -22.62 2.01
C LEU A 103 -30.40 -22.02 1.75
N ILE A 104 -30.88 -21.21 2.71
CA ILE A 104 -32.15 -20.48 2.57
C ILE A 104 -31.80 -19.00 2.54
N GLU A 105 -32.13 -18.35 1.42
CA GLU A 105 -32.03 -16.90 1.29
C GLU A 105 -33.25 -16.26 1.95
N LEU A 106 -33.03 -15.37 2.92
CA LEU A 106 -34.07 -14.63 3.62
C LEU A 106 -33.81 -13.13 3.48
N ASP A 107 -34.67 -12.44 2.75
CA ASP A 107 -34.62 -10.98 2.63
C ASP A 107 -35.45 -10.35 3.75
N VAL A 108 -34.76 -9.70 4.70
CA VAL A 108 -35.36 -9.10 5.90
C VAL A 108 -35.57 -7.58 5.78
N ARG A 109 -35.35 -6.99 4.59
CA ARG A 109 -35.43 -5.52 4.43
C ARG A 109 -36.81 -4.96 4.77
N GLU A 110 -37.87 -5.62 4.30
CA GLU A 110 -39.26 -5.20 4.55
C GLU A 110 -39.65 -5.37 6.03
N ASP A 111 -39.22 -6.46 6.67
CA ASP A 111 -39.51 -6.73 8.09
C ASP A 111 -38.87 -5.67 9.00
N ILE A 112 -37.60 -5.30 8.74
CA ILE A 112 -36.89 -4.22 9.46
C ILE A 112 -37.59 -2.87 9.25
N LEU A 113 -38.06 -2.58 8.04
CA LEU A 113 -38.78 -1.33 7.74
C LEU A 113 -40.14 -1.27 8.46
N SER A 114 -40.82 -2.39 8.60
CA SER A 114 -42.12 -2.49 9.26
C SER A 114 -42.04 -2.44 10.80
N GLY A 115 -40.86 -2.63 11.38
CA GLY A 115 -40.63 -2.58 12.83
C GLY A 115 -41.08 -3.82 13.59
N ASN A 116 -41.28 -4.95 12.90
CA ASN A 116 -41.62 -6.25 13.49
C ASN A 116 -40.34 -7.06 13.86
N ASP A 117 -39.53 -6.53 14.77
CA ASP A 117 -38.39 -7.24 15.40
C ASP A 117 -38.85 -8.22 16.49
#